data_AF-A0A9W7B197-F1
#
_entry.id   AF-A0A9W7B197-F1
#
_cell.length_a   1.000
_cell.length_b   1.000
_cell.length_c   1.000
_cell.angle_alpha   90.00
_cell.angle_beta   90.00
_cell.angle_gamma   90.00
#
_symmetry.space_group_name_H-M   'P 1'
#
loop_
_entity.id
_entity.type
_entity.pdbx_description
1 polymer ?
#
loop_
_entity_poly.entity_id
_entity_poly.type
_entity_poly.pdbx_seq_one_letter_code
_entity_poly.pdbx_strand_id
1 'polypeptide(L)'
;MHLKSLLPLLFLSGVFSFSPFGVPSTRHSVTLSIKSKLNKSPDDASPIPFLPTTSPSPLLPIDIYPSCTITTSSSTFHIGTPCDNSISICYFDNSLDSLIPLEEKDVEFDSVVSVASKVIEEEFGEDLQLVRSCGVLTLCGEIDWEEDEEEDENDKDGEDDEEEVEMLLAFEYDGREYNVVRMVDPVMLVGEEGEGGEVRLIGEGREDVLEEIEKIFVEEGM
;
A
#
# COMPACT_ATOMS: atom_id res chain seq x y z
N MET A 1 6.05 -15.13 -4.00
CA MET A 1 5.74 -13.73 -3.64
C MET A 1 6.41 -12.87 -4.69
N HIS A 2 5.65 -12.20 -5.56
CA HIS A 2 6.21 -11.26 -6.52
C HIS A 2 6.30 -9.90 -5.82
N LEU A 3 7.49 -9.31 -5.76
CA LEU A 3 7.80 -8.07 -5.03
C LEU A 3 7.09 -6.80 -5.53
N LYS A 4 6.17 -6.92 -6.49
CA LYS A 4 5.40 -5.79 -7.00
C LYS A 4 4.48 -5.14 -5.95
N SER A 5 4.22 -5.79 -4.81
CA SER A 5 3.38 -5.27 -3.71
C SER A 5 4.12 -4.44 -2.63
N LEU A 6 5.42 -4.16 -2.81
CA LEU A 6 6.19 -3.28 -1.92
C LEU A 6 5.94 -1.78 -2.15
N LEU A 7 5.16 -1.43 -3.16
CA LEU A 7 4.71 -0.06 -3.36
C LEU A 7 3.28 0.03 -2.85
N PRO A 8 2.94 0.93 -1.90
CA PRO A 8 1.59 1.45 -1.88
C PRO A 8 1.31 1.98 -3.29
N LEU A 9 0.10 1.76 -3.80
CA LEU A 9 -0.40 2.09 -5.15
C LEU A 9 -0.32 3.59 -5.54
N LEU A 10 0.69 4.33 -5.09
CA LEU A 10 0.88 5.76 -5.31
C LEU A 10 1.74 6.11 -6.54
N PHE A 11 2.13 5.16 -7.39
CA PHE A 11 2.88 5.50 -8.60
C PHE A 11 2.46 4.68 -9.83
N LEU A 12 1.31 5.04 -10.41
CA LEU A 12 0.98 4.75 -11.80
C LEU A 12 0.89 6.03 -12.65
N SER A 13 1.74 7.03 -12.39
CA SER A 13 2.03 8.09 -13.36
C SER A 13 3.29 7.76 -14.15
N GLY A 14 3.14 7.04 -15.26
CA GLY A 14 4.28 6.60 -16.07
C GLY A 14 3.93 6.24 -17.51
N VAL A 15 3.52 7.25 -18.29
CA VAL A 15 3.42 7.21 -19.75
C VAL A 15 4.60 6.47 -20.42
N PHE A 16 4.34 5.28 -20.97
CA PHE A 16 5.23 4.64 -21.94
C PHE A 16 5.20 5.41 -23.26
N SER A 17 6.05 6.42 -23.40
CA SER A 17 6.37 7.00 -24.71
C SER A 17 7.69 6.41 -25.20
N PHE A 18 7.60 5.37 -26.04
CA PHE A 18 8.72 4.90 -26.84
C PHE A 18 9.28 6.03 -27.71
N SER A 19 10.57 6.35 -27.53
CA SER A 19 11.35 7.03 -28.56
C SER A 19 12.62 6.22 -28.85
N PRO A 20 12.94 5.91 -30.12
CA PRO A 20 14.13 5.16 -30.45
C PRO A 20 15.34 6.08 -30.68
N PHE A 21 16.54 5.51 -30.50
CA PHE A 21 17.87 6.02 -30.90
C PHE A 21 18.65 6.97 -29.95
N GLY A 22 19.39 6.36 -29.02
CA GLY A 22 20.84 6.11 -29.16
C GLY A 22 21.84 7.24 -28.87
N VAL A 23 22.45 7.23 -27.66
CA VAL A 23 23.84 7.67 -27.41
C VAL A 23 24.42 6.86 -26.22
N PRO A 24 25.65 6.29 -26.30
CA PRO A 24 26.23 5.52 -25.20
C PRO A 24 26.79 6.44 -24.11
N SER A 25 26.20 6.39 -22.92
CA SER A 25 26.76 7.04 -21.71
C SER A 25 27.41 6.00 -20.82
N THR A 26 28.74 6.04 -20.74
CA THR A 26 29.56 5.17 -19.91
C THR A 26 29.31 5.49 -18.43
N ARG A 27 28.36 4.81 -17.79
CA ARG A 27 28.24 4.82 -16.32
C ARG A 27 29.17 3.76 -15.74
N HIS A 28 30.21 4.21 -15.06
CA HIS A 28 30.99 3.38 -14.15
C HIS A 28 30.06 2.89 -13.03
N SER A 29 29.71 1.61 -13.05
CA SER A 29 29.10 0.94 -11.91
C SER A 29 30.18 0.80 -10.84
N VAL A 30 30.11 1.64 -9.80
CA VAL A 30 30.85 1.42 -8.57
C VAL A 30 29.99 0.48 -7.74
N THR A 31 30.34 -0.81 -7.73
CA THR A 31 29.67 -1.80 -6.89
C THR A 31 30.13 -1.60 -5.46
N LEU A 32 29.39 -0.80 -4.69
CA LEU A 32 29.53 -0.77 -3.23
C LEU A 32 28.92 -2.06 -2.69
N SER A 33 29.78 -2.98 -2.25
CA SER A 33 29.35 -4.17 -1.50
C SER A 33 29.02 -3.71 -0.08
N ILE A 34 27.79 -3.23 0.11
CA ILE A 34 27.22 -2.93 1.43
C ILE A 34 26.87 -4.28 2.05
N LYS A 35 27.46 -4.60 3.20
CA LYS A 35 27.04 -5.76 3.99
C LYS A 35 25.74 -5.39 4.70
N SER A 36 24.61 -5.64 4.05
CA SER A 36 23.30 -5.63 4.71
C SER A 36 23.09 -6.95 5.45
N LYS A 37 22.29 -6.92 6.52
CA LYS A 37 21.84 -8.13 7.21
C LYS A 37 20.33 -8.11 7.29
N LEU A 38 19.69 -9.06 6.61
CA LEU A 38 18.25 -9.32 6.71
C LEU A 38 17.99 -10.27 7.88
N ASN A 39 17.06 -9.91 8.76
CA ASN A 39 16.60 -10.76 9.85
C ASN A 39 15.09 -10.89 9.74
N LYS A 40 14.57 -12.11 9.60
CA LYS A 40 13.12 -12.35 9.68
C LYS A 40 12.64 -12.11 11.10
N SER A 41 11.50 -11.45 11.23
CA SER A 41 10.84 -11.31 12.51
C SER A 41 10.31 -12.67 12.98
N PRO A 42 10.21 -12.90 14.29
CA PRO A 42 9.52 -14.07 14.80
C PRO A 42 8.00 -13.95 14.54
N ASP A 43 7.32 -15.08 14.37
CA ASP A 43 5.89 -15.13 14.05
C ASP A 43 4.99 -14.52 15.14
N ASP A 44 5.51 -14.36 16.38
CA ASP A 44 4.81 -13.79 17.53
C ASP A 44 5.28 -12.36 17.89
N ALA A 45 5.92 -11.67 16.93
CA ALA A 45 6.37 -10.30 17.13
C ALA A 45 5.19 -9.36 17.44
N SER A 46 5.36 -8.50 18.44
CA SER A 46 4.38 -7.46 18.74
C SER A 46 4.35 -6.39 17.63
N PRO A 47 3.18 -5.80 17.34
CA PRO A 47 3.09 -4.69 16.41
C PRO A 47 4.02 -3.53 16.76
N ILE A 48 4.54 -2.87 15.72
CA ILE A 48 5.41 -1.70 15.85
C ILE A 48 4.71 -0.50 15.21
N PRO A 49 4.56 0.64 15.92
CA PRO A 49 3.96 1.82 15.33
C PRO A 49 4.94 2.48 14.37
N PHE A 50 4.51 2.68 13.13
CA PHE A 50 5.19 3.55 12.16
C PHE A 50 4.59 4.95 12.27
N LEU A 51 5.46 5.92 12.50
CA LEU A 51 5.09 7.33 12.59
C LEU A 51 5.15 7.99 11.20
N PRO A 52 4.35 9.05 10.94
CA PRO A 52 4.47 9.83 9.73
C PRO A 52 5.88 10.42 9.54
N THR A 53 6.28 10.60 8.27
CA THR A 53 7.61 11.10 7.91
C THR A 53 7.88 12.53 8.42
N THR A 54 6.83 13.36 8.51
CA THR A 54 6.91 14.74 8.99
C THR A 54 6.12 14.93 10.28
N SER A 55 6.61 15.81 11.16
CA SER A 55 5.90 16.22 12.37
C SER A 55 5.85 17.76 12.43
N PRO A 56 4.66 18.36 12.59
CA PRO A 56 3.34 17.72 12.71
C PRO A 56 2.82 17.21 11.36
N SER A 57 2.16 16.05 11.37
CA SER A 57 1.43 15.49 10.22
C SER A 57 -0.05 15.31 10.59
N PRO A 58 -0.99 15.52 9.65
CA PRO A 58 -2.39 15.19 9.85
C PRO A 58 -2.66 13.68 9.82
N LEU A 59 -1.70 12.87 9.34
CA LEU A 59 -1.81 11.42 9.24
C LEU A 59 -1.62 10.77 10.60
N LEU A 60 -2.39 9.72 10.87
CA LEU A 60 -2.21 8.91 12.07
C LEU A 60 -1.05 7.93 11.91
N PRO A 61 -0.35 7.58 13.01
CA PRO A 61 0.54 6.43 13.03
C PRO A 61 -0.20 5.16 12.60
N ILE A 62 0.53 4.20 12.06
CA ILE A 62 0.01 2.91 11.65
C ILE A 62 0.74 1.80 12.39
N ASP A 63 0.02 0.87 12.99
CA ASP A 63 0.62 -0.30 13.63
C ASP A 63 0.93 -1.37 12.58
N ILE A 64 2.16 -1.91 12.63
CA ILE A 64 2.69 -2.84 11.63
C ILE A 64 3.01 -4.18 12.29
N TYR A 65 2.54 -5.29 11.71
CA TYR A 65 3.07 -6.62 11.98
C TYR A 65 4.42 -6.75 11.29
N PRO A 66 5.54 -6.82 12.03
CA PRO A 66 6.85 -6.79 11.41
C PRO A 66 7.15 -8.13 10.74
N SER A 67 7.52 -8.09 9.46
CA SER A 67 7.91 -9.26 8.68
C SER A 67 9.43 -9.49 8.75
N CYS A 68 10.21 -8.41 8.63
CA CYS A 68 11.65 -8.48 8.73
C CYS A 68 12.29 -7.12 9.08
N THR A 69 13.57 -7.19 9.43
CA THR A 69 14.42 -6.03 9.68
C THR A 69 15.65 -6.11 8.80
N ILE A 70 15.96 -5.02 8.10
CA ILE A 70 17.18 -4.85 7.32
C ILE A 70 18.08 -3.84 8.03
N THR A 71 19.28 -4.26 8.39
CA THR A 71 20.28 -3.35 8.97
C THR A 71 21.36 -3.07 7.94
N THR A 72 21.56 -1.79 7.62
CA THR A 72 22.68 -1.30 6.80
C THR A 72 23.75 -0.69 7.71
N SER A 73 24.82 -0.13 7.12
CA SER A 73 25.83 0.59 7.90
C SER A 73 25.33 1.89 8.51
N SER A 74 24.24 2.46 7.99
CA SER A 74 23.74 3.78 8.37
C SER A 74 22.41 3.75 9.11
N SER A 75 21.54 2.80 8.80
CA SER A 75 20.16 2.79 9.29
C SER A 75 19.66 1.36 9.52
N THR A 76 18.62 1.26 10.36
CA THR A 76 17.82 0.03 10.51
C THR A 76 16.44 0.28 9.91
N PHE A 77 16.01 -0.64 9.06
CA PHE A 77 14.71 -0.60 8.41
C PHE A 77 13.85 -1.74 8.91
N HIS A 78 12.60 -1.44 9.25
CA HIS A 78 11.57 -2.39 9.62
C HIS A 78 10.60 -2.50 8.45
N ILE A 79 10.30 -3.72 8.01
CA ILE A 79 9.34 -3.97 6.94
C ILE A 79 8.24 -4.87 7.49
N GLY A 80 6.99 -4.55 7.16
CA GLY A 80 5.85 -5.36 7.59
C GLY A 80 4.55 -4.94 6.94
N THR A 81 3.46 -5.57 7.38
CA THR A 81 2.11 -5.31 6.89
C THR A 81 1.31 -4.53 7.92
N PRO A 82 0.41 -3.61 7.51
CA PRO A 82 -0.56 -3.01 8.40
C PRO A 82 -1.32 -4.03 9.25
N CYS A 83 -1.60 -3.68 10.50
CA CYS A 83 -2.45 -4.51 11.36
C CYS A 83 -3.92 -4.46 10.93
N ASP A 84 -4.35 -3.31 10.42
CA ASP A 84 -5.69 -3.06 9.89
C ASP A 84 -5.79 -3.39 8.39
N ASN A 85 -7.02 -3.54 7.88
CA ASN A 85 -7.25 -3.85 6.48
C ASN A 85 -6.84 -2.66 5.59
N SER A 86 -5.86 -2.88 4.72
CA SER A 86 -5.44 -1.87 3.73
C SER A 86 -6.49 -1.78 2.62
N ILE A 87 -6.97 -0.57 2.35
CA ILE A 87 -7.95 -0.32 1.29
C ILE A 87 -7.48 0.74 0.32
N SER A 88 -8.09 0.75 -0.85
CA SER A 88 -7.99 1.81 -1.85
C SER A 88 -9.39 2.26 -2.25
N ILE A 89 -9.55 3.54 -2.58
CA ILE A 89 -10.75 4.04 -3.24
C ILE A 89 -10.41 4.17 -4.72
N CYS A 90 -11.16 3.51 -5.59
CA CYS A 90 -10.91 3.46 -7.02
C CYS A 90 -12.13 3.96 -7.80
N TYR A 91 -11.93 4.44 -9.02
CA TYR A 91 -13.01 4.68 -9.97
C TYR A 91 -12.73 3.95 -11.27
N PHE A 92 -13.77 3.58 -12.01
CA PHE A 92 -13.59 2.93 -13.31
C PHE A 92 -13.35 3.97 -14.41
N ASP A 93 -12.26 3.82 -15.16
CA ASP A 93 -12.00 4.64 -16.35
C ASP A 93 -12.40 3.87 -17.61
N ASN A 94 -13.48 4.30 -18.26
CA ASN A 94 -14.00 3.68 -19.49
C ASN A 94 -13.03 3.72 -20.68
N SER A 95 -12.02 4.60 -20.66
CA SER A 95 -11.04 4.71 -21.75
C SER A 95 -9.91 3.71 -21.57
N LEU A 96 -9.56 3.41 -20.32
CA LEU A 96 -8.53 2.44 -19.95
C LEU A 96 -9.10 1.04 -19.67
N ASP A 97 -10.42 0.92 -19.55
CA ASP A 97 -11.13 -0.31 -19.22
C ASP A 97 -10.59 -0.93 -17.92
N SER A 98 -10.36 -0.08 -16.91
CA SER A 98 -9.63 -0.46 -15.70
C SER A 98 -10.03 0.38 -14.49
N LEU A 99 -9.83 -0.19 -13.30
CA LEU A 99 -9.95 0.50 -12.01
C LEU A 99 -8.73 1.38 -11.77
N ILE A 100 -8.97 2.66 -11.57
CA ILE A 100 -7.94 3.67 -11.31
C ILE A 100 -8.02 4.08 -9.84
N PRO A 101 -6.94 3.90 -9.06
CA PRO A 101 -6.87 4.40 -7.68
C PRO A 101 -7.02 5.92 -7.64
N LEU A 102 -7.79 6.40 -6.66
CA LEU A 102 -7.86 7.80 -6.32
C LEU A 102 -6.60 8.19 -5.53
N GLU A 103 -5.84 9.13 -6.06
CA GLU A 103 -4.56 9.52 -5.48
C GLU A 103 -4.69 10.71 -4.53
N GLU A 104 -3.84 10.80 -3.50
CA GLU A 104 -3.87 11.90 -2.52
C GLU A 104 -3.70 13.30 -3.14
N LYS A 105 -3.10 13.36 -4.34
CA LYS A 105 -2.88 14.61 -5.08
C LYS A 105 -4.13 15.09 -5.83
N ASP A 106 -5.16 14.25 -5.95
CA ASP A 106 -6.38 14.58 -6.66
C ASP A 106 -7.21 15.59 -5.87
N VAL A 107 -7.80 16.56 -6.57
CA VAL A 107 -8.50 17.68 -5.93
C VAL A 107 -9.76 17.24 -5.18
N GLU A 108 -10.37 16.14 -5.62
CA GLU A 108 -11.54 15.53 -5.01
C GLU A 108 -11.21 14.59 -3.84
N PHE A 109 -9.94 14.24 -3.61
CA PHE A 109 -9.52 13.17 -2.68
C PHE A 109 -10.16 13.30 -1.30
N ASP A 110 -9.97 14.43 -0.62
CA ASP A 110 -10.49 14.64 0.74
C ASP A 110 -12.03 14.59 0.79
N SER A 111 -12.69 15.02 -0.29
CA SER A 111 -14.16 15.01 -0.37
C SER A 111 -14.70 13.60 -0.57
N VAL A 112 -14.08 12.83 -1.47
CA VAL A 112 -14.45 11.44 -1.75
C VAL A 112 -14.18 10.57 -0.53
N VAL A 113 -13.02 10.70 0.12
CA VAL A 113 -12.69 9.98 1.37
C VAL A 113 -13.69 10.32 2.47
N SER A 114 -14.09 11.60 2.60
CA SER A 114 -15.10 12.00 3.59
C SER A 114 -16.49 11.40 3.31
N VAL A 115 -16.84 11.16 2.06
CA VAL A 115 -18.10 10.48 1.70
C VAL A 115 -17.98 8.98 1.94
N ALA A 116 -16.89 8.36 1.48
CA ALA A 116 -16.61 6.95 1.73
C ALA A 116 -16.69 6.60 3.22
N SER A 117 -16.09 7.43 4.08
CA SER A 117 -16.15 7.24 5.53
C SER A 117 -17.57 7.17 6.08
N LYS A 118 -18.51 7.96 5.54
CA LYS A 118 -19.91 7.95 5.99
C LYS A 118 -20.65 6.74 5.45
N VAL A 119 -20.41 6.39 4.18
CA VAL A 119 -21.02 5.19 3.58
C VAL A 119 -20.56 3.94 4.32
N ILE A 120 -19.29 3.84 4.69
CA ILE A 120 -18.76 2.74 5.50
C ILE A 120 -19.45 2.67 6.87
N GLU A 121 -19.60 3.81 7.55
CA GLU A 121 -20.32 3.87 8.84
C GLU A 121 -21.81 3.50 8.70
N GLU A 122 -22.44 3.85 7.58
CA GLU A 122 -23.84 3.51 7.28
C GLU A 122 -24.02 2.00 6.99
N GLU A 123 -23.10 1.40 6.23
CA GLU A 123 -23.16 -0.01 5.82
C GLU A 123 -22.67 -0.98 6.92
N PHE A 124 -21.57 -0.65 7.61
CA PHE A 124 -20.91 -1.54 8.57
C PHE A 124 -21.07 -1.09 10.04
N GLY A 125 -21.74 0.02 10.29
CA GLY A 125 -21.92 0.58 11.62
C GLY A 125 -20.68 1.26 12.20
N GLU A 126 -20.74 1.61 13.48
CA GLU A 126 -19.69 2.37 14.19
C GLU A 126 -18.43 1.55 14.48
N ASP A 127 -18.50 0.23 14.31
CA ASP A 127 -17.42 -0.72 14.61
C ASP A 127 -16.32 -0.73 13.55
N LEU A 128 -16.60 -0.23 12.34
CA LEU A 128 -15.65 -0.14 11.23
C LEU A 128 -15.39 1.31 10.85
N GLN A 129 -14.14 1.75 10.95
CA GLN A 129 -13.77 3.15 10.72
C GLN A 129 -12.73 3.28 9.61
N LEU A 130 -13.03 4.15 8.64
CA LEU A 130 -12.05 4.55 7.63
C LEU A 130 -11.05 5.52 8.25
N VAL A 131 -9.79 5.12 8.27
CA VAL A 131 -8.69 5.88 8.85
C VAL A 131 -7.65 6.23 7.79
N ARG A 132 -7.25 7.51 7.78
CA ARG A 132 -6.12 8.00 6.99
C ARG A 132 -4.82 7.79 7.76
N SER A 133 -4.34 6.57 7.71
CA SER A 133 -3.07 6.14 8.29
C SER A 133 -1.89 6.61 7.43
N CYS A 134 -0.68 6.72 8.00
CA CYS A 134 0.46 7.12 7.20
C CYS A 134 0.77 6.08 6.12
N GLY A 135 0.75 6.51 4.85
CA GLY A 135 1.11 5.69 3.69
C GLY A 135 -0.04 4.92 3.03
N VAL A 136 -1.14 4.65 3.74
CA VAL A 136 -2.26 3.86 3.20
C VAL A 136 -3.56 4.19 3.95
N LEU A 137 -4.71 4.06 3.27
CA LEU A 137 -6.02 4.07 3.93
C LEU A 137 -6.28 2.73 4.59
N THR A 138 -6.78 2.73 5.82
CA THR A 138 -7.09 1.51 6.57
C THR A 138 -8.53 1.48 7.05
N LEU A 139 -9.13 0.29 7.09
CA LEU A 139 -10.36 0.04 7.83
C LEU A 139 -9.99 -0.56 9.19
N CYS A 140 -10.15 0.24 10.24
CA CYS A 140 -9.92 -0.16 11.63
C CYS A 140 -11.22 -0.74 12.20
N GLY A 141 -11.16 -1.97 12.70
CA GLY A 141 -12.33 -2.71 13.18
C GLY A 141 -12.36 -4.13 12.61
N GLU A 142 -13.25 -4.96 13.15
CA GLU A 142 -13.55 -6.26 12.57
C GLU A 142 -14.65 -6.07 11.53
N ILE A 143 -14.41 -6.53 10.30
CA ILE A 143 -15.47 -6.62 9.30
C ILE A 143 -16.28 -7.85 9.67
N ASP A 144 -17.38 -7.66 10.39
CA ASP A 144 -18.37 -8.71 10.61
C ASP A 144 -19.12 -8.87 9.31
N TRP A 145 -18.60 -9.73 8.43
CA TRP A 145 -19.36 -10.21 7.29
C TRP A 145 -20.54 -10.95 7.89
N GLU A 146 -21.72 -10.34 7.92
CA GLU A 146 -22.92 -11.16 7.91
C GLU A 146 -22.73 -12.07 6.68
N GLU A 147 -22.49 -13.36 6.92
CA GLU A 147 -22.44 -14.38 5.86
C GLU A 147 -23.84 -14.36 5.23
N ASP A 148 -24.07 -13.44 4.30
CA ASP A 148 -25.23 -13.44 3.46
C ASP A 148 -25.11 -14.72 2.62
N GLU A 149 -25.76 -15.79 3.11
CA GLU A 149 -25.98 -17.07 2.43
C GLU A 149 -26.87 -16.87 1.18
N GLU A 150 -26.48 -16.00 0.27
CA GLU A 150 -27.04 -15.92 -1.08
C GLU A 150 -25.83 -15.92 -2.04
N GLU A 151 -25.22 -17.10 -2.20
CA GLU A 151 -24.43 -17.44 -3.39
C GLU A 151 -25.34 -17.19 -4.60
N ASP A 152 -25.28 -16.00 -5.18
CA ASP A 152 -25.85 -15.74 -6.48
C ASP A 152 -25.06 -16.62 -7.47
N GLU A 153 -25.67 -17.74 -7.86
CA GLU A 153 -25.26 -18.60 -8.97
C GLU A 153 -25.27 -17.78 -10.26
N ASN A 154 -24.27 -16.93 -10.46
CA ASN A 154 -24.08 -16.20 -11.70
C ASN A 154 -22.85 -16.76 -12.41
N ASP A 155 -23.15 -17.50 -13.49
CA ASP A 155 -22.25 -18.10 -14.48
C ASP A 155 -20.85 -17.43 -14.58
N LYS A 156 -19.84 -18.03 -13.95
CA LYS A 156 -18.42 -17.83 -14.34
C LYS A 156 -18.04 -18.89 -15.38
N ASP A 157 -18.50 -18.68 -16.61
CA ASP A 157 -17.86 -19.23 -17.81
C ASP A 157 -16.88 -18.17 -18.31
N GLY A 158 -15.65 -18.17 -17.76
CA GLY A 158 -14.63 -17.17 -18.05
C GLY A 158 -13.43 -17.38 -17.14
N GLU A 159 -12.24 -17.22 -17.68
CA GLU A 159 -10.93 -17.59 -17.12
C GLU A 159 -10.75 -17.15 -15.65
N ASP A 160 -10.11 -18.02 -14.86
CA ASP A 160 -9.72 -17.84 -13.45
C ASP A 160 -8.65 -16.73 -13.34
N ASP A 161 -9.05 -15.50 -13.67
CA ASP A 161 -8.27 -14.29 -13.41
C ASP A 161 -8.28 -14.09 -11.90
N GLU A 162 -7.16 -14.40 -11.24
CA GLU A 162 -6.93 -14.14 -9.82
C GLU A 162 -7.25 -12.65 -9.53
N GLU A 163 -8.40 -12.37 -8.90
CA GLU A 163 -8.84 -11.01 -8.58
C GLU A 163 -7.80 -10.35 -7.65
N GLU A 164 -7.06 -9.33 -8.14
CA GLU A 164 -6.01 -8.64 -7.36
C GLU A 164 -6.58 -7.81 -6.19
N VAL A 165 -7.87 -7.48 -6.28
CA VAL A 165 -8.61 -6.67 -5.30
C VAL A 165 -10.00 -7.24 -5.09
N GLU A 166 -10.51 -7.04 -3.88
CA GLU A 166 -11.87 -7.39 -3.49
C GLU A 166 -12.68 -6.12 -3.30
N MET A 167 -13.83 -6.03 -3.97
CA MET A 167 -14.73 -4.88 -3.83
C MET A 167 -15.54 -5.00 -2.53
N LEU A 168 -15.41 -4.01 -1.65
CA LEU A 168 -16.13 -3.98 -0.38
C LEU A 168 -17.48 -3.27 -0.52
N LEU A 169 -17.49 -2.12 -1.20
CA LEU A 169 -18.70 -1.35 -1.47
C LEU A 169 -18.48 -0.40 -2.64
N ALA A 170 -19.58 0.08 -3.23
CA ALA A 170 -19.60 1.13 -4.24
C ALA A 170 -20.45 2.31 -3.77
N PHE A 171 -20.07 3.54 -4.17
CA PHE A 171 -20.81 4.75 -3.87
C PHE A 171 -20.65 5.80 -4.98
N GLU A 172 -21.61 6.72 -5.10
CA GLU A 172 -21.56 7.82 -6.07
C GLU A 172 -21.13 9.13 -5.41
N TYR A 173 -20.23 9.88 -6.06
CA TYR A 173 -19.90 11.24 -5.72
C TYR A 173 -19.71 12.09 -6.98
N ASP A 174 -20.36 13.25 -7.04
CA ASP A 174 -20.34 14.19 -8.18
C ASP A 174 -20.60 13.54 -9.55
N GLY A 175 -21.55 12.58 -9.59
CA GLY A 175 -21.92 11.87 -10.82
C GLY A 175 -20.88 10.85 -11.31
N ARG A 176 -19.89 10.50 -10.47
CA ARG A 176 -18.93 9.41 -10.71
C ARG A 176 -19.10 8.34 -9.63
N GLU A 177 -19.05 7.08 -10.06
CA GLU A 177 -19.03 5.92 -9.16
C GLU A 177 -17.60 5.63 -8.68
N TYR A 178 -17.48 5.39 -7.38
CA TYR A 178 -16.25 5.02 -6.70
C TYR A 178 -16.46 3.69 -5.97
N ASN A 179 -15.40 2.90 -5.89
CA ASN A 179 -15.37 1.58 -5.28
C ASN A 179 -14.34 1.59 -4.16
N VAL A 180 -14.74 1.15 -2.97
CA VAL A 180 -13.80 0.85 -1.88
C VAL A 180 -13.36 -0.59 -2.09
N VAL A 181 -12.06 -0.80 -2.25
CA VAL A 181 -11.49 -2.13 -2.50
C VAL A 181 -10.46 -2.49 -1.45
N ARG A 182 -10.44 -3.75 -1.05
CA ARG A 182 -9.37 -4.37 -0.25
C ARG A 182 -8.36 -5.01 -1.17
N MET A 183 -7.07 -4.85 -0.86
CA MET A 183 -6.01 -5.56 -1.56
C MET A 183 -5.98 -7.02 -1.12
N VAL A 184 -6.05 -7.97 -2.05
CA VAL A 184 -5.91 -9.40 -1.73
C VAL A 184 -4.46 -9.70 -1.32
N ASP A 185 -3.50 -9.11 -2.03
CA ASP A 185 -2.09 -9.16 -1.65
C ASP A 185 -1.79 -8.18 -0.50
N PRO A 186 -1.04 -8.61 0.54
CA PRO A 186 -0.65 -7.73 1.62
C PRO A 186 0.19 -6.54 1.14
N VAL A 187 -0.20 -5.35 1.60
CA VAL A 187 0.58 -4.12 1.42
C VAL A 187 1.77 -4.15 2.38
N MET A 188 2.98 -4.03 1.83
CA MET A 188 4.21 -3.98 2.63
C MET A 188 4.66 -2.53 2.81
N LEU A 189 4.82 -2.11 4.05
CA LEU A 189 5.31 -0.78 4.42
C LEU A 189 6.72 -0.86 4.98
N VAL A 190 7.52 0.17 4.71
CA VAL A 190 8.91 0.28 5.15
C VAL A 190 9.07 1.46 6.09
N GLY A 191 9.61 1.20 7.27
CA GLY A 191 9.91 2.19 8.28
C GLY A 191 11.40 2.27 8.58
N GLU A 192 11.93 3.47 8.76
CA GLU A 192 13.31 3.73 9.19
C GLU A 192 13.35 4.03 10.69
N GLU A 193 14.20 3.31 11.42
CA GLU A 193 14.44 3.51 12.84
C GLU A 193 15.31 4.77 13.06
N GLY A 194 14.78 5.72 13.83
CA GLY A 194 15.51 6.91 14.26
C GLY A 194 16.34 6.67 15.52
N GLU A 195 17.15 7.66 15.91
CA GLU A 195 18.06 7.57 17.07
C GLU A 195 17.34 7.29 18.41
N GLY A 196 16.04 7.60 18.50
CA GLY A 196 15.21 7.34 19.68
C GLY A 196 14.53 5.96 19.72
N GLY A 197 14.77 5.10 18.72
CA GLY A 197 14.06 3.81 18.56
C GLY A 197 12.64 3.94 17.99
N GLU A 198 12.22 5.16 17.68
CA GLU A 198 10.98 5.42 16.95
C GLU A 198 11.16 5.04 15.47
N VAL A 199 10.15 4.42 14.87
CA VAL A 199 10.18 4.02 13.46
C VAL A 199 9.30 4.98 12.67
N ARG A 200 9.86 5.59 11.62
CA ARG A 200 9.13 6.50 10.73
C ARG A 200 8.94 5.86 9.38
N LEU A 201 7.73 5.97 8.83
CA LEU A 201 7.45 5.51 7.47
C LEU A 201 8.38 6.22 6.47
N ILE A 202 8.97 5.43 5.59
CA ILE A 202 9.67 5.95 4.42
C ILE A 202 8.62 6.47 3.44
N GLY A 203 8.62 7.79 3.23
CA GLY A 203 7.71 8.47 2.31
C GLY A 203 8.41 8.94 1.03
N GLU A 204 7.73 9.83 0.30
CA GLU A 204 8.22 10.43 -0.95
C GLU A 204 9.63 11.02 -0.85
N GLY A 205 10.43 10.88 -1.91
CA GLY A 205 11.78 11.39 -2.01
C GLY A 205 12.87 10.47 -1.42
N ARG A 206 12.51 9.23 -1.07
CA ARG A 206 13.41 8.18 -0.57
C ARG A 206 13.33 6.91 -1.42
N GLU A 207 13.04 7.07 -2.71
CA GLU A 207 12.92 5.97 -3.68
C GLU A 207 14.23 5.19 -3.80
N ASP A 208 15.37 5.86 -3.64
CA ASP A 208 16.70 5.25 -3.63
C ASP A 208 16.85 4.18 -2.54
N VAL A 209 16.24 4.39 -1.38
CA VAL A 209 16.25 3.43 -0.27
C VAL A 209 15.32 2.26 -0.55
N LEU A 210 14.14 2.52 -1.12
CA LEU A 210 13.19 1.47 -1.50
C LEU A 210 13.79 0.55 -2.57
N GLU A 211 14.45 1.11 -3.59
CA GLU A 211 15.18 0.35 -4.61
C GLU A 211 16.29 -0.51 -4.00
N GLU A 212 17.05 0.02 -3.01
CA GLU A 212 18.08 -0.75 -2.32
C GLU A 212 17.49 -1.92 -1.53
N ILE A 213 16.38 -1.68 -0.82
CA ILE A 213 15.67 -2.70 -0.06
C ILE A 213 15.14 -3.80 -1.00
N GLU A 214 14.46 -3.43 -2.09
CA GLU A 214 13.96 -4.38 -3.10
C GLU A 214 15.10 -5.27 -3.62
N LYS A 215 16.26 -4.68 -3.91
CA LYS A 215 17.43 -5.45 -4.36
C LYS A 215 17.89 -6.48 -3.33
N ILE A 216 17.85 -6.16 -2.04
CA ILE A 216 18.19 -7.09 -0.96
C ILE A 216 17.19 -8.25 -0.91
N PHE A 217 15.89 -7.99 -1.04
CA PHE A 217 14.87 -9.04 -1.09
C PHE A 217 15.11 -10.01 -2.27
N VAL A 218 15.39 -9.47 -3.46
CA VAL A 218 15.69 -10.29 -4.65
C VAL A 218 16.95 -11.13 -4.46
N GLU A 219 18.01 -10.57 -3.87
CA GLU A 219 19.27 -11.27 -3.63
C GLU A 219 19.14 -12.40 -2.59
N GLU A 220 18.32 -12.20 -1.56
CA GLU A 220 18.04 -13.19 -0.51
C GLU A 220 16.95 -14.21 -0.91
N GLY A 221 16.37 -14.08 -2.10
CA GLY A 221 15.37 -15.00 -2.65
C GLY A 221 14.01 -14.93 -1.94
N MET A 222 13.63 -13.73 -1.50
CA MET A 222 12.31 -13.44 -0.93
C MET A 222 11.36 -12.86 -1.97
#